data_AF-W1YNZ9-F1
#
_entry.id   AF-W1YNZ9-F1
#
_cell.length_a   1.000
_cell.length_b   1.000
_cell.length_c   1.000
_cell.angle_alpha   90.00
_cell.angle_beta   90.00
_cell.angle_gamma   90.00
#
_symmetry.space_group_name_H-M   'P 1'
#
loop_
_entity.id
_entity.type
_entity.pdbx_description
1 polymer ?
#
loop_
_entity_poly.entity_id
_entity_poly.type
_entity_poly.pdbx_seq_one_letter_code
_entity_poly.pdbx_strand_id
1 'polypeptide(L)' 'TKPNLKMGVCGEHGGDPESIDFFHRVGLTYVSCSPFRVPVARLEAGRAAIFYPSSQED' A
#
# COMPACT_ATOMS: atom_id res chain seq x y z
N THR A 1 1.83 -21.79 -7.26
CA THR A 1 1.57 -20.39 -6.86
C THR A 1 1.98 -19.45 -7.99
N LYS A 2 1.54 -18.18 -8.00
CA LYS A 2 2.01 -17.16 -8.95
C LYS A 2 2.80 -16.10 -8.17
N PRO A 3 4.14 -16.25 -8.00
CA PRO A 3 4.92 -15.38 -7.11
C PRO A 3 4.86 -13.89 -7.47
N ASN A 4 4.76 -13.58 -8.76
CA ASN A 4 4.80 -12.20 -9.27
C ASN A 4 3.41 -11.62 -9.54
N LEU A 5 2.35 -12.24 -9.00
CA LEU A 5 1.00 -11.74 -9.17
C LEU A 5 0.86 -10.37 -8.49
N LYS A 6 0.54 -9.33 -9.27
CA LYS A 6 0.23 -8.01 -8.71
C LYS A 6 -1.10 -8.10 -7.95
N MET A 7 -1.06 -7.72 -6.68
CA MET A 7 -2.22 -7.74 -5.78
C MET A 7 -2.41 -6.35 -5.19
N GLY A 8 -3.66 -5.97 -4.98
CA GLY A 8 -4.01 -4.69 -4.36
C GLY A 8 -5.37 -4.75 -3.70
N VAL A 9 -5.75 -3.64 -3.09
CA VAL A 9 -7.00 -3.48 -2.34
C VAL A 9 -7.74 -2.23 -2.80
N CYS A 10 -9.06 -2.30 -2.80
CA CYS A 10 -9.93 -1.17 -3.09
C CYS A 10 -10.95 -0.95 -1.96
N GLY A 11 -11.53 0.25 -1.93
CA GLY A 11 -12.54 0.63 -0.95
C GLY A 11 -11.99 1.54 0.14
N GLU A 12 -12.69 1.60 1.26
CA GLU A 12 -12.41 2.59 2.30
C GLU A 12 -11.03 2.39 2.96
N HIS A 13 -10.68 1.14 3.23
CA HIS A 13 -9.38 0.76 3.79
C HIS A 13 -8.21 1.14 2.87
N GLY A 14 -8.43 1.26 1.56
CA GLY A 14 -7.38 1.71 0.63
C GLY A 14 -6.94 3.18 0.83
N GLY A 15 -7.66 3.94 1.65
CA GLY A 15 -7.33 5.32 2.04
C GLY A 15 -7.24 5.51 3.56
N ASP A 16 -7.21 4.42 4.33
CA ASP A 16 -7.05 4.43 5.79
C ASP A 16 -5.56 4.25 6.14
N PRO A 17 -4.95 5.15 6.93
CA PRO A 17 -3.51 5.11 7.24
C PRO A 17 -3.01 3.79 7.83
N GLU A 18 -3.71 3.25 8.83
CA GLU A 18 -3.30 2.02 9.52
C GLU A 18 -3.40 0.80 8.58
N SER A 19 -4.44 0.77 7.75
CA SER A 19 -4.62 -0.24 6.73
C SER A 19 -3.51 -0.19 5.68
N ILE A 20 -3.12 0.99 5.19
CA ILE A 20 -2.06 1.17 4.18
C ILE A 20 -0.71 0.68 4.71
N ASP A 21 -0.39 0.99 5.96
CA ASP A 21 0.80 0.48 6.63
C ASP A 21 0.82 -1.06 6.66
N PHE A 22 -0.29 -1.67 7.06
CA PHE A 22 -0.44 -3.12 7.05
C PHE A 22 -0.29 -3.70 5.63
N PHE A 23 -0.93 -3.09 4.64
CA PHE A 23 -0.89 -3.52 3.23
C PHE A 23 0.51 -3.50 2.64
N HIS A 24 1.31 -2.48 2.98
CA HIS A 24 2.73 -2.41 2.62
C HIS A 24 3.50 -3.59 3.21
N ARG A 25 3.33 -3.85 4.51
CA ARG A 25 4.04 -4.93 5.22
C ARG A 25 3.70 -6.33 4.72
N VAL A 26 2.46 -6.57 4.29
CA VAL A 26 2.05 -7.87 3.72
C VAL A 26 2.36 -8.01 2.22
N GLY A 27 2.98 -7.00 1.60
CA GLY A 27 3.47 -7.07 0.23
C GLY A 27 2.41 -6.82 -0.86
N LEU A 28 1.36 -6.05 -0.55
CA LEU A 28 0.46 -5.58 -1.61
C LEU A 28 1.17 -4.55 -2.49
N THR A 29 0.87 -4.60 -3.79
CA THR A 29 1.55 -3.80 -4.81
C THR A 29 0.88 -2.45 -5.06
N TYR A 30 -0.39 -2.29 -4.67
CA TYR A 30 -1.11 -1.02 -4.77
C TYR A 30 -2.32 -0.95 -3.84
N VAL A 31 -2.78 0.27 -3.58
CA VAL A 31 -4.08 0.57 -2.95
C VAL A 31 -4.92 1.45 -3.87
N SER A 32 -6.24 1.35 -3.77
CA SER A 32 -7.20 2.16 -4.52
C SER A 32 -8.23 2.75 -3.57
N CYS A 33 -8.37 4.07 -3.61
CA CYS A 33 -9.27 4.83 -2.74
C CYS A 33 -9.96 5.96 -3.52
N SER A 34 -10.95 6.60 -2.89
CA SER A 34 -11.65 7.74 -3.50
C SER A 34 -10.67 8.89 -3.81
N PRO A 35 -10.94 9.72 -4.84
CA PRO A 35 -10.01 10.77 -5.27
C PRO A 35 -9.51 11.67 -4.15
N PHE A 36 -10.38 12.01 -3.20
CA PHE A 36 -10.03 12.87 -2.06
C PHE A 36 -9.10 12.22 -1.04
N ARG A 37 -9.02 10.88 -0.99
CA ARG A 37 -8.10 10.14 -0.11
C ARG A 37 -6.75 9.82 -0.78
N VAL A 38 -6.60 10.03 -2.08
CA VAL A 38 -5.33 9.79 -2.79
C VAL A 38 -4.15 10.52 -2.15
N PRO A 39 -4.24 11.79 -1.72
CA PRO A 39 -3.14 12.46 -1.04
C PRO A 39 -2.73 11.78 0.28
N VAL A 40 -3.72 11.35 1.09
CA VAL A 40 -3.48 10.59 2.33
C VAL A 40 -2.81 9.27 1.99
N ALA A 41 -3.33 8.53 1.00
CA ALA A 41 -2.80 7.23 0.64
C ALA A 41 -1.34 7.29 0.16
N ARG A 42 -0.98 8.34 -0.60
CA ARG A 42 0.41 8.57 -1.04
C ARG A 42 1.34 8.91 0.12
N LEU A 43 0.90 9.75 1.05
CA LEU A 43 1.71 10.12 2.21
C LEU A 43 2.01 8.91 3.09
N GLU A 44 0.98 8.11 3.41
CA GLU A 44 1.13 6.95 4.28
C GLU A 44 1.90 5.81 3.59
N ALA A 45 1.72 5.60 2.27
CA ALA A 45 2.56 4.67 1.52
C ALA A 45 4.05 5.06 1.56
N GLY A 46 4.35 6.36 1.46
CA GLY A 46 5.72 6.87 1.60
C GLY A 46 6.28 6.67 3.01
N ARG A 47 5.48 6.91 4.06
CA ARG A 47 5.88 6.64 5.45
C ARG A 47 6.16 5.16 5.68
N ALA A 48 5.28 4.28 5.20
CA ALA A 48 5.46 2.84 5.31
C ALA A 48 6.75 2.36 4.61
N ALA A 49 7.07 2.92 3.44
CA ALA A 49 8.32 2.62 2.74
C ALA A 49 9.59 3.06 3.51
N ILE A 50 9.51 4.16 4.27
CA ILE A 50 10.63 4.62 5.13
C ILE A 50 10.78 3.74 6.37
N PHE A 51 9.67 3.39 7.03
CA PHE A 51 9.71 2.58 8.26
C PHE A 51 9.97 1.09 8.01
N TYR A 52 9.54 0.60 6.85
CA TYR A 52 9.72 -0.78 6.41
C TYR A 52 10.39 -0.79 5.04
N PRO A 53 11.71 -0.48 4.98
CA PRO A 53 12.45 -0.54 3.73
C PRO A 53 12.39 -1.96 3.19
N SER A 54 11.78 -2.11 2.02
CA SER A 54 11.70 -3.41 1.36
C SER A 54 13.06 -3.78 0.78
N SER A 55 13.52 -4.99 1.05
CA SER A 55 14.64 -5.61 0.33
C SER A 55 14.12 -6.18 -0.99
N GLN A 56 13.60 -5.32 -1.88
CA GLN A 56 12.94 -5.77 -3.10
C GLN A 56 13.86 -5.53 -4.30
N GLU A 57 14.46 -6.60 -4.81
CA GLU A 57 14.96 -6.66 -6.19
C GLU A 57 13.74 -6.64 -7.12
N ASP A 58 13.75 -5.71 -8.08
CA ASP A 58 12.72 -5.54 -9.12
C ASP A 58 12.67 -6.71 -10.12
#